data_AF-A0A971N0V3-F1
#
_entry.id   AF-A0A971N0V3-F1
#
_cell.length_a   1.000
_cell.length_b   1.000
_cell.length_c   1.000
_cell.angle_alpha   90.00
_cell.angle_beta   90.00
_cell.angle_gamma   90.00
#
_symmetry.space_group_name_H-M   'P 1'
#
loop_
_entity.id
_entity.type
_entity.pdbx_description
1 polymer ?
#
loop_
_entity_poly.entity_id
_entity_poly.type
_entity_poly.pdbx_seq_one_letter_code
_entity_poly.pdbx_strand_id
1 'polypeptide(L)'
;MLTKPPLEQLLPRAENRYVLAMFAARRARQLTDGARPLVESKTPNQVSLACEEIGSGAVVYRQGKHDVSIPERPEIIAQREASRREAEAKRAEDMLEEQRRPSARRQAREGSTFEKEGISAQEASLIAEQLVQFVTEQESQVEGQISSQIDFTSFTESLNAQDRAEYEVKEEDED
;
A
#
# COMPACT_ATOMS: atom_id res chain seq x y z
N MET A 1 3.24 -42.65 12.16
CA MET A 1 3.36 -41.19 12.39
C MET A 1 2.80 -40.90 13.77
N LEU A 2 3.59 -40.32 14.68
CA LEU A 2 3.14 -39.95 16.02
C LEU A 2 2.56 -38.53 15.93
N THR A 3 1.25 -38.37 16.06
CA THR A 3 0.61 -37.05 16.12
C THR A 3 0.93 -36.42 17.46
N LYS A 4 1.40 -35.17 17.46
CA LYS A 4 1.52 -34.33 18.64
C LYS A 4 0.36 -33.33 18.60
N PRO A 5 -0.41 -33.14 19.68
CA PRO A 5 -0.37 -33.86 20.97
C PRO A 5 -0.84 -35.33 20.88
N PRO A 6 -0.52 -36.20 21.88
CA PRO A 6 -0.96 -37.59 21.91
C PRO A 6 -2.49 -37.70 22.04
N LEU A 7 -3.04 -38.82 21.57
CA LEU A 7 -4.49 -39.06 21.52
C LEU A 7 -5.17 -38.86 22.87
N GLU A 8 -4.55 -39.28 23.97
CA GLU A 8 -5.08 -39.17 25.33
C GLU A 8 -5.39 -37.73 25.74
N GLN A 9 -4.59 -36.75 25.27
CA GLN A 9 -4.82 -35.33 25.54
C GLN A 9 -5.98 -34.76 24.70
N LEU A 10 -6.33 -35.42 23.60
CA LEU A 10 -7.39 -35.00 22.69
C LEU A 10 -8.75 -35.62 23.06
N LEU A 11 -8.78 -36.75 23.75
CA LEU A 11 -10.02 -37.43 24.15
C LEU A 11 -11.02 -36.51 24.89
N PRO A 12 -10.61 -35.63 25.82
CA PRO A 12 -11.54 -34.74 26.52
C PRO A 12 -12.21 -33.69 25.61
N ARG A 13 -11.70 -33.49 24.39
CA ARG A 13 -12.23 -32.50 23.43
C ARG A 13 -13.36 -33.05 22.56
N ALA A 14 -13.68 -34.33 22.68
CA ALA A 14 -14.73 -35.01 21.92
C ALA A 14 -15.53 -35.97 22.79
N GLU A 15 -16.77 -36.25 22.40
CA GLU A 15 -17.61 -37.24 23.10
C GLU A 15 -17.03 -38.65 23.06
N ASN A 16 -16.43 -39.04 21.93
CA ASN A 16 -15.83 -40.36 21.76
C ASN A 16 -14.68 -40.34 20.73
N ARG A 17 -13.95 -41.47 20.64
CA ARG A 17 -12.79 -41.64 19.75
C ARG A 17 -13.13 -41.46 18.26
N TYR A 18 -14.32 -41.88 17.83
CA TYR A 18 -14.75 -41.80 16.43
C TYR A 18 -15.09 -40.35 16.04
N VAL A 19 -15.78 -39.63 16.93
CA VAL A 19 -16.08 -38.19 16.76
C VAL A 19 -14.77 -37.41 16.70
N LEU A 20 -13.80 -37.72 17.56
CA LEU A 20 -12.49 -37.09 17.52
C LEU A 20 -11.77 -37.30 16.17
N ALA A 21 -11.77 -38.54 15.67
CA ALA A 21 -11.16 -38.85 14.37
C ALA A 21 -11.83 -38.11 13.21
N MET A 22 -13.17 -38.09 13.18
CA MET A 22 -13.92 -37.34 12.17
C MET A 22 -13.71 -35.83 12.31
N PHE A 23 -13.61 -35.32 13.53
CA PHE A 23 -13.39 -33.92 13.82
C PHE A 23 -12.02 -33.46 13.32
N ALA A 24 -10.95 -34.20 13.66
CA ALA A 24 -9.61 -33.96 13.15
C ALA A 24 -9.56 -34.03 11.61
N ALA A 25 -10.20 -35.04 11.01
CA ALA A 25 -10.24 -35.19 9.55
C ALA A 25 -10.97 -34.03 8.85
N ARG A 26 -12.12 -33.60 9.39
CA ARG A 26 -12.86 -32.44 8.84
C ARG A 26 -12.05 -31.17 8.95
N ARG A 27 -11.43 -30.91 10.10
CA ARG A 27 -10.61 -29.71 10.28
C ARG A 27 -9.37 -29.72 9.38
N ALA A 28 -8.72 -30.88 9.24
CA ALA A 28 -7.61 -31.03 8.31
C ALA A 28 -8.00 -30.68 6.86
N ARG A 29 -9.18 -31.12 6.39
CA ARG A 29 -9.69 -30.73 5.06
C ARG A 29 -9.90 -29.23 4.92
N GLN A 30 -10.49 -28.58 5.93
CA GLN A 30 -10.65 -27.12 5.91
C GLN A 30 -9.29 -26.42 5.75
N LEU A 31 -8.26 -26.90 6.46
CA LEU A 31 -6.90 -26.37 6.33
C LEU A 31 -6.30 -26.65 4.95
N THR A 32 -6.63 -27.80 4.32
CA THR A 32 -6.28 -28.09 2.92
C THR A 32 -6.92 -27.11 1.95
N ASP A 33 -8.19 -26.78 2.19
CA ASP A 33 -9.00 -25.90 1.32
C ASP A 33 -8.62 -24.42 1.46
N GLY A 34 -7.64 -24.08 2.31
CA GLY A 34 -7.15 -22.71 2.50
C GLY A 34 -7.71 -21.98 3.71
N ALA A 35 -8.35 -22.70 4.65
CA ALA A 35 -8.75 -22.11 5.91
C ALA A 35 -7.55 -21.57 6.69
N ARG A 36 -7.81 -20.51 7.45
CA ARG A 36 -6.82 -19.91 8.33
C ARG A 36 -6.50 -20.84 9.52
N PRO A 37 -5.21 -21.13 9.77
CA PRO A 37 -4.81 -21.80 11.00
C PRO A 37 -5.02 -20.87 12.19
N LEU A 38 -5.58 -21.40 13.28
CA LEU A 38 -5.87 -20.66 14.51
C LEU A 38 -4.74 -20.76 15.54
N VAL A 39 -3.84 -21.73 15.35
CA VAL A 39 -2.67 -21.94 16.19
C VAL A 39 -1.43 -21.87 15.32
N GLU A 40 -0.38 -21.25 15.83
CA GLU A 40 0.94 -21.25 15.20
C GLU A 40 1.60 -22.62 15.41
N SER A 41 1.66 -23.42 14.35
CA SER A 41 2.43 -24.67 14.35
C SER A 41 3.65 -24.55 13.45
N LYS A 42 4.68 -25.33 13.79
CA LYS A 42 5.84 -25.57 12.92
C LYS A 42 5.63 -26.76 11.99
N THR A 43 4.47 -27.42 12.07
CA THR A 43 4.20 -28.67 11.39
C THR A 43 3.61 -28.39 10.00
N PRO A 44 4.20 -28.91 8.91
CA PRO A 44 3.64 -28.75 7.56
C PRO A 44 2.43 -29.66 7.33
N ASN A 45 2.25 -30.68 8.18
CA ASN A 45 1.13 -31.62 8.05
C ASN A 45 -0.16 -31.02 8.63
N GLN A 46 -1.16 -30.87 7.78
CA GLN A 46 -2.48 -30.35 8.12
C GLN A 46 -3.22 -31.20 9.17
N VAL A 47 -2.98 -32.52 9.21
CA VAL A 47 -3.58 -33.39 10.23
C VAL A 47 -2.94 -33.13 11.60
N SER A 48 -1.62 -32.95 11.66
CA SER A 48 -0.94 -32.61 12.91
C SER A 48 -1.39 -31.24 13.41
N LEU A 49 -1.44 -30.25 12.53
CA LEU A 49 -1.94 -28.91 12.85
C LEU A 49 -3.40 -28.94 13.34
N ALA A 50 -4.28 -29.73 12.71
CA ALA A 50 -5.65 -29.92 13.20
C ALA A 50 -5.68 -30.51 14.62
N CYS A 51 -4.83 -31.51 14.92
CA CYS A 51 -4.71 -32.05 16.27
C CYS A 51 -4.20 -31.01 17.28
N GLU A 52 -3.24 -30.17 16.89
CA GLU A 52 -2.73 -29.08 17.74
C GLU A 52 -3.82 -28.04 18.04
N GLU A 53 -4.60 -27.65 17.03
CA GLU A 53 -5.75 -26.75 17.19
C GLU A 53 -6.83 -27.34 18.10
N ILE A 54 -7.17 -28.63 17.94
CA ILE A 54 -8.12 -29.32 18.81
C ILE A 54 -7.59 -29.40 20.25
N GLY A 55 -6.31 -29.72 20.43
CA GLY A 55 -5.66 -29.79 21.74
C GLY A 55 -5.69 -28.44 22.48
N SER A 56 -5.39 -27.35 21.76
CA SER A 56 -5.46 -25.98 22.29
C SER A 56 -6.88 -25.55 22.67
N GLY A 57 -7.90 -26.17 22.09
CA GLY A 57 -9.30 -25.77 22.24
C GLY A 57 -9.72 -24.60 21.36
N ALA A 58 -8.88 -24.17 20.41
CA ALA A 58 -9.22 -23.13 19.44
C ALA A 58 -10.36 -23.55 18.48
N VAL A 59 -10.53 -24.86 18.28
CA VAL A 59 -11.61 -25.42 17.46
C VAL A 59 -12.46 -26.34 18.33
N VAL A 60 -13.78 -26.22 18.20
CA VAL A 60 -14.76 -27.04 18.92
C VAL A 60 -15.76 -27.61 17.91
N TYR A 61 -16.16 -28.87 18.09
CA TYR A 61 -17.22 -29.47 17.30
C TYR A 61 -18.59 -29.16 17.92
N ARG A 62 -19.61 -29.02 17.06
CA ARG A 62 -21.00 -28.83 17.48
C ARG A 62 -21.87 -29.80 16.70
N GLN A 63 -22.78 -30.45 17.39
CA GLN A 63 -23.77 -31.32 16.76
C GLN A 63 -24.88 -30.49 16.10
N GLY A 64 -25.45 -31.02 15.01
CA GLY A 64 -26.51 -30.36 14.23
C GLY A 64 -26.00 -29.66 12.97
N LYS A 65 -26.93 -29.04 12.24
CA LYS A 65 -26.61 -28.19 11.08
C LYS A 65 -26.43 -26.77 11.57
N HIS A 66 -25.21 -26.25 11.41
CA HIS A 66 -24.86 -24.87 11.72
C HIS A 66 -24.25 -24.25 10.46
N ASP A 67 -24.62 -23.02 10.17
CA ASP A 67 -23.96 -22.23 9.13
C ASP A 67 -22.62 -21.73 9.69
N VAL A 68 -21.54 -22.44 9.34
CA VAL A 68 -20.20 -22.14 9.81
C VAL A 68 -19.45 -21.36 8.74
N SER A 69 -19.14 -20.09 9.03
CA SER A 69 -18.23 -19.30 8.21
C SER A 69 -16.78 -19.64 8.56
N ILE A 70 -16.04 -20.21 7.61
CA ILE A 70 -14.63 -20.57 7.79
C ILE A 70 -13.77 -19.42 7.26
N PRO A 71 -12.99 -18.72 8.10
CA PRO A 71 -12.12 -17.65 7.62
C PRO A 71 -11.00 -18.25 6.75
N GLU A 72 -10.85 -17.73 5.53
CA GLU A 72 -9.73 -18.06 4.65
C GLU A 72 -8.43 -17.40 5.15
N ARG A 73 -7.28 -17.91 4.72
CA ARG A 73 -5.99 -17.28 4.99
C ARG A 73 -5.95 -15.87 4.36
N PRO A 74 -5.43 -14.85 5.08
CA PRO A 74 -5.35 -13.48 4.55
C PRO A 74 -4.51 -13.39 3.27
N GLU A 75 -3.51 -14.25 3.12
CA GLU A 75 -2.67 -14.36 1.92
C GLU A 75 -3.47 -14.75 0.67
N ILE A 76 -4.43 -15.66 0.81
CA ILE A 76 -5.26 -16.14 -0.32
C ILE A 76 -6.20 -15.04 -0.79
N ILE A 77 -6.78 -14.29 0.16
CA ILE A 77 -7.64 -13.14 -0.12
C ILE A 77 -6.83 -12.07 -0.87
N ALA A 78 -5.64 -11.72 -0.35
CA ALA A 78 -4.77 -10.73 -0.96
C ALA A 78 -4.30 -11.14 -2.38
N GLN A 79 -3.95 -12.40 -2.59
CA GLN A 79 -3.51 -12.92 -3.89
C GLN A 79 -4.66 -12.89 -4.93
N ARG A 80 -5.87 -13.26 -4.52
CA ARG A 80 -7.06 -13.20 -5.38
C ARG A 80 -7.41 -11.76 -5.76
N GLU A 81 -7.30 -10.82 -4.83
CA GLU A 81 -7.51 -9.40 -5.11
C GLU A 81 -6.42 -8.80 -6.01
N ALA A 82 -5.15 -9.14 -5.78
CA ALA A 82 -4.03 -8.67 -6.58
C ALA A 82 -4.15 -9.15 -8.04
N SER A 83 -4.41 -10.44 -8.25
CA SER A 83 -4.60 -11.00 -9.60
C SER A 83 -5.81 -10.41 -10.31
N ARG A 84 -6.89 -10.09 -9.58
CA ARG A 84 -8.05 -9.36 -10.13
C ARG A 84 -7.66 -7.94 -10.54
N ARG A 85 -6.97 -7.19 -9.68
CA ARG A 85 -6.50 -5.83 -9.99
C ARG A 85 -5.55 -5.81 -11.18
N GLU A 86 -4.63 -6.76 -11.26
CA GLU A 86 -3.70 -6.89 -12.39
C GLU A 86 -4.44 -7.21 -13.70
N ALA A 87 -5.42 -8.11 -13.66
CA ALA A 87 -6.25 -8.42 -14.83
C ALA A 87 -7.08 -7.22 -15.28
N GLU A 88 -7.60 -6.41 -14.35
CA GLU A 88 -8.32 -5.18 -14.64
C GLU A 88 -7.40 -4.09 -15.20
N ALA A 89 -6.21 -3.91 -14.62
CA ALA A 89 -5.19 -3.00 -15.12
C ALA A 89 -4.75 -3.36 -16.54
N LYS A 90 -4.45 -4.65 -16.78
CA LYS A 90 -4.10 -5.15 -18.11
C LYS A 90 -5.21 -4.91 -19.13
N ARG A 91 -6.47 -5.16 -18.77
CA ARG A 91 -7.62 -4.86 -19.66
C ARG A 91 -7.74 -3.37 -19.96
N ALA A 92 -7.49 -2.51 -18.97
CA ALA A 92 -7.49 -1.07 -19.17
C ALA A 92 -6.34 -0.63 -20.08
N GLU A 93 -5.15 -1.20 -19.93
CA GLU A 93 -4.00 -0.97 -20.81
C GLU A 93 -4.28 -1.42 -22.24
N ASP A 94 -4.82 -2.63 -22.43
CA ASP A 94 -5.21 -3.16 -23.75
C ASP A 94 -6.22 -2.23 -24.43
N MET A 95 -7.23 -1.73 -23.68
CA MET A 95 -8.18 -0.74 -24.20
C MET A 95 -7.52 0.59 -24.55
N LEU A 96 -6.57 1.06 -23.74
CA LEU A 96 -5.86 2.31 -23.98
C LEU A 96 -4.95 2.21 -25.20
N GLU A 97 -4.30 1.05 -25.39
CA GLU A 97 -3.53 0.74 -26.59
C GLU A 97 -4.43 0.69 -27.82
N GLU A 98 -5.59 0.04 -27.73
CA GLU A 98 -6.56 -0.03 -28.82
C GLU A 98 -7.09 1.36 -29.21
N GLN A 99 -7.29 2.26 -28.23
CA GLN A 99 -7.61 3.67 -28.49
C GLN A 99 -6.43 4.45 -29.09
N ARG A 100 -5.18 4.15 -28.68
CA ARG A 100 -3.97 4.77 -29.23
C ARG A 100 -3.66 4.31 -30.67
N ARG A 101 -4.05 3.10 -31.06
CA ARG A 101 -3.80 2.55 -32.42
C ARG A 101 -4.36 3.44 -33.56
N PRO A 102 -5.64 3.86 -33.58
CA PRO A 102 -6.17 4.72 -34.63
C PRO A 102 -5.64 6.14 -34.56
N SER A 103 -5.37 6.69 -33.36
CA SER A 103 -4.79 8.03 -33.22
C SER A 103 -3.34 8.08 -33.69
N ALA A 104 -2.53 7.04 -33.43
CA ALA A 104 -1.16 6.95 -33.95
C ALA A 104 -1.15 6.84 -35.49
N ARG A 105 -2.07 6.06 -36.08
CA ARG A 105 -2.19 5.97 -37.56
C ARG A 105 -2.70 7.27 -38.18
N ARG A 106 -3.55 8.04 -37.47
CA ARG A 106 -3.98 9.39 -37.87
C ARG A 106 -2.86 10.41 -37.71
N GLN A 107 -2.17 10.46 -36.58
CA GLN A 107 -1.00 11.33 -36.32
C GLN A 107 0.20 11.01 -37.22
N ALA A 108 0.32 9.79 -37.75
CA ALA A 108 1.34 9.48 -38.76
C ALA A 108 0.94 9.95 -40.18
N ARG A 109 -0.37 10.12 -40.45
CA ARG A 109 -0.89 10.63 -41.74
C ARG A 109 -1.02 12.14 -41.74
N GLU A 110 -1.53 12.67 -40.64
CA GLU A 110 -1.49 14.08 -40.29
C GLU A 110 -0.12 14.33 -39.67
N GLY A 111 0.90 14.58 -40.50
CA GLY A 111 2.23 14.95 -40.01
C GLY A 111 2.17 15.97 -38.87
N SER A 112 3.24 16.05 -38.08
CA SER A 112 3.25 16.91 -36.89
C SER A 112 2.78 18.32 -37.23
N THR A 113 2.16 19.04 -36.28
CA THR A 113 1.75 20.43 -36.51
C THR A 113 2.91 21.29 -37.05
N PHE A 114 4.13 20.99 -36.64
CA PHE A 114 5.36 21.57 -37.17
C PHE A 114 5.61 21.24 -38.65
N GLU A 115 5.44 19.99 -39.07
CA GLU A 115 5.54 19.58 -40.48
C GLU A 115 4.44 20.21 -41.35
N LYS A 116 3.21 20.36 -40.82
CA LYS A 116 2.11 21.04 -41.53
C LYS A 116 2.40 22.53 -41.78
N GLU A 117 3.11 23.18 -40.86
CA GLU A 117 3.53 24.59 -40.92
C GLU A 117 4.92 24.78 -41.55
N GLY A 118 5.56 23.71 -42.05
CA GLY A 118 6.87 23.77 -42.73
C GLY A 118 8.09 23.98 -41.83
N ILE A 119 7.94 23.79 -40.51
CA ILE A 119 9.01 23.96 -39.53
C ILE A 119 9.89 22.70 -39.51
N SER A 120 11.20 22.86 -39.67
CA SER A 120 12.15 21.74 -39.66
C SER A 120 12.34 21.17 -38.24
N ALA A 121 12.79 19.92 -38.14
CA ALA A 121 13.06 19.27 -36.85
C ALA A 121 14.10 20.04 -36.00
N GLN A 122 15.04 20.72 -36.65
CA GLN A 122 16.07 21.54 -36.02
C GLN A 122 15.50 22.85 -35.48
N GLU A 123 14.60 23.49 -36.23
CA GLU A 123 13.91 24.71 -35.75
C GLU A 123 12.95 24.39 -34.60
N ALA A 124 12.24 23.26 -34.67
CA ALA A 124 11.35 22.84 -33.58
C ALA A 124 12.12 22.56 -32.27
N SER A 125 13.30 21.92 -32.34
CA SER A 125 14.15 21.71 -31.15
C SER A 125 14.67 23.02 -30.58
N LEU A 126 15.08 23.97 -31.43
CA LEU A 126 15.53 25.29 -30.98
C LEU A 126 14.40 26.08 -30.32
N ILE A 127 13.18 26.02 -30.87
CA ILE A 127 12.00 26.65 -30.27
C ILE A 127 11.68 26.01 -28.91
N ALA A 128 11.77 24.69 -28.79
CA ALA A 128 11.53 23.99 -27.53
C ALA A 128 12.59 24.36 -26.46
N GLU A 129 13.87 24.40 -26.82
CA GLU A 129 14.94 24.84 -25.92
C GLU A 129 14.77 26.29 -25.49
N GLN A 130 14.43 27.18 -26.43
CA GLN A 130 14.19 28.60 -26.15
C GLN A 130 12.96 28.80 -25.26
N LEU A 131 11.90 28.01 -25.45
CA LEU A 131 10.70 28.04 -24.60
C LEU A 131 11.04 27.57 -23.18
N VAL A 132 11.80 26.48 -23.03
CA VAL A 132 12.24 25.99 -21.72
C VAL A 132 13.08 27.05 -21.01
N GLN A 133 14.05 27.65 -21.69
CA GLN A 133 14.84 28.76 -21.14
C GLN A 133 13.95 29.91 -20.69
N PHE A 134 13.02 30.36 -21.54
CA PHE A 134 12.11 31.45 -21.22
C PHE A 134 11.20 31.15 -20.03
N VAL A 135 10.65 29.94 -19.92
CA VAL A 135 9.82 29.53 -18.77
C VAL A 135 10.67 29.48 -17.49
N THR A 136 11.88 28.93 -17.55
CA THR A 136 12.80 28.90 -16.39
C THR A 136 13.27 30.30 -15.96
N GLU A 137 13.45 31.21 -16.91
CA GLU A 137 13.78 32.61 -16.64
C GLU A 137 12.59 33.36 -16.01
N GLN A 138 11.37 33.08 -16.45
CA GLN A 138 10.15 33.62 -15.83
C GLN A 138 9.96 33.08 -14.41
N GLU A 139 10.15 31.78 -14.18
CA GLU A 139 10.07 31.17 -12.85
C GLU A 139 11.09 31.77 -11.87
N SER A 140 12.34 31.95 -12.31
CA SER A 140 13.37 32.59 -11.47
C SER A 140 13.12 34.08 -11.21
N GLN A 141 12.50 34.81 -12.15
CA GLN A 141 12.07 36.19 -11.92
C GLN A 141 10.88 36.28 -10.96
N VAL A 142 9.95 35.33 -10.99
CA VAL A 142 8.83 35.24 -10.05
C VAL A 142 9.34 34.90 -8.65
N GLU A 143 10.29 33.96 -8.51
CA GLU A 143 10.95 33.67 -7.22
C GLU A 143 11.76 34.86 -6.69
N GLY A 144 12.46 35.59 -7.57
CA GLY A 144 13.18 36.82 -7.23
C GLY A 144 12.27 37.96 -6.79
N GLN A 145 11.09 38.10 -7.40
CA GLN A 145 10.09 39.09 -6.99
C GLN A 145 9.44 38.74 -5.64
N ILE A 146 9.13 37.46 -5.39
CA ILE A 146 8.63 36.98 -4.10
C ILE A 146 9.69 37.18 -3.00
N SER A 147 10.97 36.95 -3.30
CA SER A 147 12.09 37.23 -2.39
C SER A 147 12.28 38.72 -2.11
N SER A 148 12.09 39.60 -3.10
CA SER A 148 12.23 41.06 -2.92
C SER A 148 11.03 41.72 -2.25
N GLN A 149 9.89 41.03 -2.17
CA GLN A 149 8.65 41.57 -1.59
C GLN A 149 8.39 41.07 -0.16
N ILE A 150 9.18 40.14 0.35
CA ILE A 150 9.12 39.68 1.74
C ILE A 150 10.48 39.86 2.43
N ASP A 151 10.79 41.11 2.82
CA ASP A 151 11.88 41.43 3.74
C ASP A 151 11.50 41.06 5.19
N PHE A 152 11.61 39.79 5.55
CA PHE A 152 11.42 39.31 6.95
C PHE A 152 12.51 39.80 7.92
N THR A 153 13.64 40.33 7.42
CA THR A 153 14.77 40.82 8.23
C THR A 153 14.48 42.13 8.95
N SER A 154 13.51 42.92 8.46
CA SER A 154 13.04 44.14 9.14
C SER A 154 12.19 43.83 10.39
N PHE A 155 11.60 42.63 10.47
CA PHE A 155 10.77 42.21 11.61
C PHE A 155 11.61 41.65 12.78
N THR A 156 12.75 41.02 12.50
CA THR A 156 13.62 40.47 13.55
C THR A 156 14.50 41.54 14.20
N GLU A 157 14.76 42.66 13.52
CA GLU A 157 15.52 43.78 14.07
C GLU A 157 14.67 44.64 15.03
N SER A 158 13.34 44.71 14.85
CA SER A 158 12.46 45.40 15.79
C SER A 158 12.25 44.66 17.12
N LEU A 159 12.31 43.33 17.13
CA LEU A 159 12.20 42.51 18.35
C LEU A 159 13.48 42.59 19.21
N ASN A 160 14.65 42.70 18.60
CA ASN A 160 15.93 42.74 19.31
C ASN A 160 16.25 44.11 19.93
N ALA A 161 15.55 45.17 19.50
CA ALA A 161 15.67 46.51 20.06
C ALA A 161 14.81 46.71 21.33
N GLN A 162 13.74 45.94 21.51
CA GLN A 162 12.89 46.01 22.71
C GLN A 162 13.54 45.29 23.90
N ASP A 163 14.22 44.16 23.69
CA ASP A 163 14.88 43.40 24.76
C ASP A 163 16.14 44.08 25.34
N ARG A 164 16.72 45.06 24.64
CA ARG A 164 17.87 45.84 25.16
C ARG A 164 17.48 47.04 26.02
N ALA A 165 16.21 47.47 25.98
CA ALA A 165 15.73 48.60 26.79
C ALA A 165 15.23 48.18 28.19
N GLU A 166 15.06 46.88 28.45
CA GLU A 166 14.63 46.39 29.78
C GLU A 166 15.80 46.07 30.74
N TYR A 167 17.06 46.21 30.31
CA TYR A 167 18.24 45.91 31.12
C TYR A 167 19.01 47.14 31.65
N GLU A 168 18.45 48.35 31.53
CA GLU A 168 19.09 49.60 31.99
C GLU A 168 18.35 50.26 33.18
N VAL A 169 17.57 49.48 33.95
CA VAL A 169 16.98 49.92 35.23
C VAL A 169 17.13 48.80 36.25
N LYS A 170 18.32 48.62 36.82
CA LYS A 170 18.56 47.92 38.10
C LYS A 170 20.04 47.97 38.54
N GLU A 171 20.65 49.16 38.59
CA GLU A 171 21.84 49.39 39.41
C GLU A 171 21.75 50.79 40.01
N GLU A 172 20.85 50.97 40.96
CA GLU A 172 20.87 52.02 41.98
C GLU A 172 19.79 51.64 42.99
N ASP A 173 20.15 50.76 43.94
CA ASP A 173 19.62 50.71 45.31
C ASP A 173 20.29 49.56 46.09
N GLU A 174 20.62 49.84 47.35
CA GLU A 174 21.09 48.97 48.46
C GLU A 174 22.61 48.86 48.74
N ASP A 175 23.01 49.69 49.71
CA ASP A 175 23.93 49.53 50.87
C ASP A 175 25.46 49.35 50.69
#